data_AF-A0A2N3LD54-F1
#
_entry.id   AF-A0A2N3LD54-F1
#
_cell.length_a   1.000
_cell.length_b   1.000
_cell.length_c   1.000
_cell.angle_alpha   90.00
_cell.angle_beta   90.00
_cell.angle_gamma   90.00
#
_symmetry.space_group_name_H-M   'P 1'
#
loop_
_entity.id
_entity.type
_entity.pdbx_description
1 polymer ?
#
loop_
_entity_poly.entity_id
_entity_poly.type
_entity_poly.pdbx_seq_one_letter_code
_entity_poly.pdbx_strand_id
1 'polypeptide(L)'
;MKKSTSKIIEQFPFLHKKIDEILSGPFSEEVLNDLDNEVDKTFVKLAYFFEYPHFEGFSLSLLYKHLENDWLEFALSLIYEFFTKDTFLIQNPSHSIIDGDNYLTQTEFGRYLEEQGLNYTKNEMAVYKKRGKLPKEDILIAGTSYWSKETVERFAKEKLNEISADQEQPKN
;
A
#
# COMPACT_ATOMS: atom_id res chain seq x y z
N MET A 1 -18.41 12.75 -2.47
CA MET A 1 -17.11 12.40 -3.08
C MET A 1 -16.71 11.01 -2.65
N LYS A 2 -16.09 10.28 -3.57
CA LYS A 2 -15.39 9.03 -3.36
C LYS A 2 -14.15 9.22 -2.52
N LYS A 3 -13.69 8.13 -1.92
CA LYS A 3 -12.57 8.15 -0.98
C LYS A 3 -11.27 8.56 -1.66
N SER A 4 -11.01 8.08 -2.88
CA SER A 4 -9.84 8.51 -3.64
C SER A 4 -9.84 10.01 -3.94
N THR A 5 -11.01 10.60 -4.21
CA THR A 5 -11.14 12.06 -4.40
C THR A 5 -10.86 12.82 -3.10
N SER A 6 -11.39 12.34 -1.97
CA SER A 6 -11.12 12.95 -0.66
C SER A 6 -9.63 12.96 -0.33
N LYS A 7 -8.88 11.91 -0.66
CA LYS A 7 -7.42 11.87 -0.46
C LYS A 7 -6.65 12.89 -1.29
N ILE A 8 -7.13 13.20 -2.50
CA ILE A 8 -6.56 14.30 -3.30
C ILE A 8 -6.75 15.63 -2.56
N ILE A 9 -7.93 15.86 -1.98
CA ILE A 9 -8.20 17.08 -1.20
C ILE A 9 -7.37 17.13 0.09
N GLU A 10 -7.18 16.00 0.77
CA GLU A 10 -6.31 15.93 1.95
C GLU A 10 -4.87 16.30 1.60
N GLN A 11 -4.35 15.80 0.48
CA GLN A 11 -3.00 16.10 0.01
C GLN A 11 -2.86 17.52 -0.57
N PHE A 12 -3.90 18.00 -1.25
CA PHE A 12 -3.94 19.32 -1.89
C PHE A 12 -5.20 20.11 -1.44
N PRO A 13 -5.25 20.61 -0.19
CA PRO A 13 -6.45 21.26 0.34
C PRO A 13 -6.93 22.45 -0.48
N PHE A 14 -6.01 23.15 -1.14
CA PHE A 14 -6.33 24.29 -2.01
C PHE A 14 -7.11 23.90 -3.27
N LEU A 15 -7.08 22.63 -3.70
CA LEU A 15 -7.84 22.13 -4.85
C LEU A 15 -9.31 21.85 -4.51
N HIS A 16 -9.70 21.79 -3.23
CA HIS A 16 -11.06 21.42 -2.82
C HIS A 16 -12.13 22.25 -3.52
N LYS A 17 -12.01 23.57 -3.49
CA LYS A 17 -13.00 24.47 -4.11
C LYS A 17 -13.10 24.24 -5.62
N LYS A 18 -11.96 24.01 -6.28
CA LYS A 18 -11.89 23.75 -7.71
C LYS A 18 -12.50 22.40 -8.06
N ILE A 19 -12.27 21.38 -7.23
CA ILE A 19 -12.90 20.06 -7.34
C ILE A 19 -14.42 20.18 -7.16
N ASP A 20 -14.91 20.89 -6.15
CA ASP A 20 -16.36 21.10 -5.98
C ASP A 20 -17.00 21.82 -7.17
N GLU A 21 -16.29 22.79 -7.75
CA GLU A 21 -16.73 23.53 -8.94
C GLU A 21 -16.89 22.60 -10.15
N ILE A 22 -15.89 21.76 -10.46
CA ILE A 22 -15.97 20.83 -11.59
C ILE A 22 -16.98 19.71 -11.36
N LEU A 23 -17.23 19.31 -10.11
CA LEU A 23 -18.22 18.27 -9.79
C LEU A 23 -19.66 18.79 -9.82
N SER A 24 -19.85 20.11 -9.79
CA SER A 24 -21.18 20.74 -9.83
C SER A 24 -21.75 20.86 -11.26
N GLY A 25 -20.97 20.55 -12.30
CA GLY A 25 -21.36 20.73 -13.69
C GLY A 25 -20.57 19.83 -14.66
N PRO A 26 -20.77 19.99 -15.98
CA PRO A 26 -19.99 19.28 -16.97
C PRO A 26 -18.52 19.77 -16.97
N PHE A 27 -17.59 18.83 -17.07
CA PHE A 27 -16.17 19.17 -17.15
C PHE A 27 -15.86 20.06 -18.36
N SER A 28 -15.09 21.11 -18.12
CA SER A 28 -14.51 21.98 -19.15
C SER A 28 -13.04 22.16 -18.85
N GLU A 29 -12.18 22.03 -19.88
CA GLU A 29 -10.75 22.29 -19.72
C GLU A 29 -10.46 23.73 -19.32
N GLU A 30 -11.35 24.67 -19.62
CA GLU A 30 -11.20 26.08 -19.22
C GLU A 30 -11.12 26.25 -17.71
N VAL A 31 -11.78 25.37 -16.95
CA VAL A 31 -11.79 25.42 -15.48
C VAL A 31 -10.40 25.08 -14.89
N LEU A 32 -9.56 24.40 -15.69
CA LEU A 32 -8.17 24.09 -15.33
C LEU A 32 -7.18 25.21 -15.64
N ASN A 33 -7.57 26.22 -16.41
CA ASN A 33 -6.66 27.32 -16.78
C ASN A 33 -6.22 28.14 -15.56
N ASP A 34 -7.02 28.12 -14.48
CA ASP A 34 -6.70 28.78 -13.22
C ASP A 34 -5.65 28.03 -12.37
N LEU A 35 -5.23 26.83 -12.80
CA LEU A 35 -4.23 26.04 -12.11
C LEU A 35 -2.85 26.28 -12.72
N ASP A 36 -1.88 26.59 -11.86
CA ASP A 36 -0.56 27.06 -12.27
C ASP A 36 0.34 25.96 -12.86
N ASN A 37 0.05 24.68 -12.59
CA ASN A 37 0.92 23.59 -13.00
C ASN A 37 0.15 22.33 -13.45
N GLU A 38 0.85 21.48 -14.21
CA GLU A 38 0.27 20.26 -14.79
C GLU A 38 0.07 19.13 -13.77
N VAL A 39 0.77 19.15 -12.63
CA VAL A 39 0.57 18.18 -11.54
C VAL A 39 -0.84 18.34 -10.97
N ASP A 40 -1.19 19.57 -10.58
CA ASP A 40 -2.50 19.92 -10.03
C ASP A 40 -3.62 19.61 -11.03
N LYS A 41 -3.44 20.02 -12.29
CA LYS A 41 -4.40 19.71 -13.36
C LYS A 41 -4.60 18.21 -13.53
N THR A 42 -3.53 17.43 -13.45
CA THR A 42 -3.58 15.97 -13.54
C THR A 42 -4.38 15.38 -12.38
N PHE A 43 -4.17 15.83 -11.15
CA PHE A 43 -4.93 15.37 -9.99
C PHE A 43 -6.40 15.82 -10.02
N VAL A 44 -6.71 17.01 -10.52
CA VAL A 44 -8.10 17.46 -10.72
C VAL A 44 -8.81 16.62 -11.78
N LYS A 45 -8.14 16.32 -12.91
CA LYS A 45 -8.67 15.39 -13.94
C LYS A 45 -8.90 13.99 -13.37
N LEU A 46 -7.98 13.51 -12.51
CA LEU A 46 -8.09 12.22 -11.86
C LEU A 46 -9.27 12.18 -10.86
N ALA A 47 -9.45 13.23 -10.06
CA ALA A 47 -10.60 13.41 -9.18
C ALA A 47 -11.93 13.38 -9.94
N TYR A 48 -12.02 14.12 -11.06
CA TYR A 48 -13.21 14.11 -11.91
C TYR A 48 -13.52 12.71 -12.44
N PHE A 49 -12.50 12.01 -12.95
CA PHE A 49 -12.64 10.64 -13.41
C PHE A 49 -13.14 9.70 -12.31
N PHE A 50 -12.63 9.83 -11.07
CA PHE A 50 -13.10 9.01 -9.97
C PHE A 50 -14.59 9.20 -9.73
N GLU A 51 -15.11 10.43 -9.71
CA GLU A 51 -16.54 10.69 -9.51
C GLU A 51 -17.41 10.26 -10.69
N TYR A 52 -16.92 10.39 -11.93
CA TYR A 52 -17.69 10.14 -13.15
C TYR A 52 -17.03 9.16 -14.14
N PRO A 53 -16.65 7.93 -13.72
CA PRO A 53 -15.84 7.01 -14.52
C PRO A 53 -16.56 6.42 -15.74
N HIS A 54 -17.90 6.55 -15.78
CA HIS A 54 -18.73 6.09 -16.89
C HIS A 54 -18.96 7.17 -17.96
N PHE A 55 -18.67 8.44 -17.64
CA PHE A 55 -18.94 9.58 -18.52
C PHE A 55 -17.66 10.15 -19.11
N GLU A 56 -16.57 10.15 -18.35
CA GLU A 56 -15.28 10.71 -18.78
C GLU A 56 -14.18 9.66 -18.62
N GLY A 57 -13.29 9.58 -19.60
CA GLY A 57 -12.10 8.74 -19.53
C GLY A 57 -10.93 9.48 -18.90
N PHE A 58 -10.06 8.77 -18.19
CA PHE A 58 -8.77 9.32 -17.75
C PHE A 58 -7.63 8.83 -18.65
N SER A 59 -6.85 9.78 -19.18
CA SER A 59 -5.68 9.47 -20.00
C SER A 59 -4.46 9.16 -19.14
N LEU A 60 -4.01 7.89 -19.13
CA LEU A 60 -2.78 7.47 -18.45
C LEU A 60 -1.53 8.22 -18.93
N SER A 61 -1.53 8.76 -20.16
CA SER A 61 -0.40 9.56 -20.65
C SER A 61 -0.17 10.84 -19.84
N LEU A 62 -1.19 11.33 -19.11
CA LEU A 62 -1.03 12.47 -18.20
C LEU A 62 -0.11 12.12 -17.04
N LEU A 63 -0.23 10.91 -16.47
CA LEU A 63 0.66 10.44 -15.42
C LEU A 63 2.12 10.41 -15.89
N TYR A 64 2.35 9.84 -17.08
CA TYR A 64 3.68 9.73 -17.67
C TYR A 64 4.31 11.09 -18.00
N LYS A 65 3.52 12.06 -18.44
CA LYS A 65 4.03 13.38 -18.88
C LYS A 65 4.23 14.37 -17.74
N HIS A 66 3.45 14.24 -16.66
CA HIS A 66 3.32 15.32 -15.67
C HIS A 66 3.67 14.92 -14.25
N LEU A 67 3.76 13.62 -13.94
CA LEU A 67 4.03 13.15 -12.59
C LEU A 67 5.37 12.40 -12.54
N GLU A 68 6.15 12.69 -11.50
CA GLU A 68 7.42 12.03 -11.19
C GLU A 68 7.51 11.72 -9.70
N ASN A 69 8.32 10.71 -9.33
CA ASN A 69 8.60 10.32 -7.95
C ASN A 69 7.32 10.16 -7.11
N ASP A 70 7.28 10.78 -5.93
CA ASP A 70 6.18 10.74 -4.97
C ASP A 70 4.81 11.05 -5.58
N TRP A 71 4.73 11.94 -6.58
CA TRP A 71 3.45 12.27 -7.22
C TRP A 71 2.92 11.14 -8.10
N LEU A 72 3.82 10.46 -8.80
CA LEU A 72 3.44 9.29 -9.60
C LEU A 72 3.02 8.14 -8.68
N GLU A 73 3.79 7.89 -7.62
CA GLU A 73 3.45 6.88 -6.61
C GLU A 73 2.10 7.16 -5.97
N PHE A 74 1.87 8.41 -5.57
CA PHE A 74 0.59 8.82 -5.00
C PHE A 74 -0.56 8.60 -5.97
N ALA A 75 -0.44 9.02 -7.24
CA ALA A 75 -1.48 8.80 -8.24
C ALA A 75 -1.80 7.31 -8.46
N LEU A 76 -0.78 6.44 -8.53
CA LEU A 76 -0.96 4.99 -8.65
C LEU A 76 -1.67 4.41 -7.42
N SER A 77 -1.32 4.89 -6.22
CA SER A 77 -1.98 4.48 -4.98
C SER A 77 -3.48 4.85 -4.98
N LEU A 78 -3.83 6.05 -5.49
CA LEU A 78 -5.21 6.51 -5.59
C LEU A 78 -6.02 5.70 -6.61
N ILE A 79 -5.42 5.34 -7.74
CA ILE A 79 -6.04 4.49 -8.75
C ILE A 79 -6.34 3.11 -8.16
N TYR A 80 -5.37 2.52 -7.44
CA TYR A 80 -5.59 1.25 -6.74
C TYR A 80 -6.69 1.37 -5.68
N GLU A 81 -6.69 2.44 -4.88
CA GLU A 81 -7.73 2.69 -3.89
C GLU A 81 -9.11 2.87 -4.53
N PHE A 82 -9.19 3.54 -5.68
CA PHE A 82 -10.44 3.73 -6.40
C PHE A 82 -11.03 2.39 -6.84
N PHE A 83 -10.19 1.50 -7.39
CA PHE A 83 -10.64 0.19 -7.84
C PHE A 83 -10.96 -0.79 -6.69
N THR A 84 -10.34 -0.63 -5.53
CA THR A 84 -10.55 -1.51 -4.37
C THR A 84 -11.62 -1.03 -3.39
N LYS A 85 -11.72 0.28 -3.14
CA LYS A 85 -12.56 0.88 -2.11
C LYS A 85 -13.76 1.63 -2.66
N ASP A 86 -13.64 2.28 -3.81
CA ASP A 86 -14.73 3.11 -4.35
C ASP A 86 -15.60 2.40 -5.38
N THR A 87 -15.06 1.42 -6.09
CA THR A 87 -15.80 0.64 -7.11
C THR A 87 -15.94 -0.84 -6.75
N PHE A 88 -15.10 -1.32 -5.82
CA PHE A 88 -15.02 -2.75 -5.45
C PHE A 88 -14.81 -3.68 -6.66
N LEU A 89 -14.16 -3.22 -7.73
CA LEU A 89 -13.85 -4.06 -8.89
C LEU A 89 -12.67 -4.99 -8.63
N ILE A 90 -11.73 -4.57 -7.77
CA ILE A 90 -10.67 -5.43 -7.26
C ILE A 90 -11.12 -5.97 -5.90
N GLN A 91 -11.57 -7.23 -5.90
CA GLN A 91 -11.93 -7.97 -4.69
C GLN A 91 -10.97 -9.16 -4.56
N ASN A 92 -10.32 -9.30 -3.40
CA ASN A 92 -9.27 -10.31 -3.15
C ASN A 92 -8.08 -10.19 -4.12
N PRO A 93 -7.35 -9.05 -4.11
CA PRO A 93 -6.20 -8.87 -4.98
C PRO A 93 -5.17 -9.98 -4.77
N SER A 94 -4.85 -10.72 -5.83
CA SER A 94 -3.78 -11.71 -5.83
C SER A 94 -2.41 -11.12 -6.19
N HIS A 95 -2.37 -9.86 -6.62
CA HIS A 95 -1.15 -9.14 -7.02
C HIS A 95 -1.00 -7.91 -6.13
N SER A 96 0.20 -7.70 -5.57
CA SER A 96 0.50 -6.49 -4.80
C SER A 96 1.01 -5.39 -5.72
N ILE A 97 0.53 -4.19 -5.47
CA ILE A 97 0.94 -2.95 -6.15
C ILE A 97 1.93 -2.15 -5.29
N ILE A 98 2.16 -2.54 -4.02
CA ILE A 98 2.99 -1.77 -3.07
C ILE A 98 4.24 -2.55 -2.64
N ASP A 99 5.32 -1.77 -2.66
CA ASP A 99 6.74 -1.87 -2.31
C ASP A 99 7.22 -3.06 -1.47
N GLY A 100 8.14 -3.82 -2.07
CA GLY A 100 8.78 -5.00 -1.48
C GLY A 100 9.73 -4.67 -0.33
N ASP A 101 10.08 -3.41 -0.11
CA ASP A 101 11.07 -3.04 0.90
C ASP A 101 10.57 -3.13 2.34
N ASN A 102 9.25 -3.14 2.56
CA ASN A 102 8.67 -3.21 3.91
C ASN A 102 8.16 -4.60 4.29
N TYR A 103 8.16 -5.54 3.35
CA TYR A 103 7.60 -6.87 3.51
C TYR A 103 8.61 -7.96 3.20
N LEU A 104 8.82 -8.84 4.15
CA LEU A 104 9.71 -9.98 4.05
C LEU A 104 8.91 -11.21 3.63
N THR A 105 9.40 -11.90 2.61
CA THR A 105 8.97 -13.27 2.28
C THR A 105 9.37 -14.24 3.39
N GLN A 106 8.87 -15.47 3.35
CA GLN A 106 9.25 -16.51 4.31
C GLN A 106 10.78 -16.75 4.34
N THR A 107 11.44 -16.65 3.18
CA THR A 107 12.90 -16.82 3.09
C THR A 107 13.63 -15.66 3.77
N GLU A 108 13.17 -14.43 3.57
CA GLU A 108 13.78 -13.23 4.17
C GLU A 108 13.49 -13.13 5.66
N PHE A 109 12.31 -13.56 6.11
CA PHE A 109 11.99 -13.71 7.53
C PHE A 109 12.98 -14.70 8.18
N GLY A 110 13.19 -15.87 7.58
CA GLY A 110 14.16 -16.84 8.11
C GLY A 110 15.58 -16.27 8.19
N ARG A 111 16.02 -15.57 7.15
CA ARG A 111 17.32 -14.88 7.11
C ARG A 111 17.43 -13.81 8.21
N TYR A 112 16.40 -13.01 8.41
CA TYR A 112 16.38 -12.00 9.47
C TYR A 112 16.55 -12.64 10.85
N LEU A 113 15.87 -13.77 11.13
CA LEU A 113 16.02 -14.48 12.40
C LEU A 113 17.45 -14.98 12.61
N GLU A 114 18.07 -15.53 11.56
CA GLU A 114 19.47 -15.97 11.59
C GLU A 114 20.43 -14.80 11.89
N GLU A 115 20.20 -13.63 11.28
CA GLU A 115 20.95 -12.39 11.55
C GLU A 115 20.81 -11.92 13.01
N GLN A 116 19.69 -12.22 13.68
CA GLN A 116 19.46 -11.96 15.11
C GLN A 116 19.98 -13.08 16.03
N GLY A 117 20.67 -14.09 15.50
CA GLY A 117 21.20 -15.23 16.27
C GLY A 117 20.18 -16.33 16.56
N LEU A 118 18.99 -16.28 15.95
CA LEU A 118 17.97 -17.31 16.02
C LEU A 118 18.11 -18.23 14.79
N ASN A 119 18.74 -19.38 14.96
CA ASN A 119 18.98 -20.32 13.86
C ASN A 119 17.68 -21.01 13.41
N TYR A 120 17.12 -20.55 12.28
CA TYR A 120 15.98 -21.18 11.61
C TYR A 120 16.35 -21.60 10.19
N THR A 121 16.35 -22.90 9.91
CA THR A 121 16.53 -23.41 8.55
C THR A 121 15.28 -23.14 7.68
N LYS A 122 15.46 -23.11 6.36
CA LYS A 122 14.33 -22.98 5.40
C LYS A 122 13.23 -24.02 5.61
N ASN A 123 13.61 -25.27 5.94
CA ASN A 123 12.66 -26.35 6.22
C ASN A 123 11.88 -26.08 7.52
N GLU A 124 12.55 -25.61 8.58
CA GLU A 124 11.90 -25.26 9.83
C GLU A 124 10.90 -24.13 9.64
N MET A 125 11.26 -23.09 8.88
CA MET A 125 10.33 -22.00 8.54
C MET A 125 9.05 -22.51 7.88
N ALA A 126 9.16 -23.44 6.91
CA ALA A 126 8.00 -24.01 6.22
C ALA A 126 7.14 -24.88 7.15
N VAL A 127 7.77 -25.70 7.99
CA VAL A 127 7.06 -26.53 8.98
C VAL A 127 6.37 -25.66 10.03
N TYR A 128 7.04 -24.63 10.52
CA TYR A 128 6.53 -23.77 11.58
C TYR A 128 5.36 -22.93 11.08
N LYS A 129 5.43 -22.42 9.85
CA LYS A 129 4.29 -21.81 9.17
C LYS A 129 3.09 -22.75 9.12
N LYS A 130 3.27 -23.98 8.62
CA LYS A 130 2.18 -24.96 8.51
C LYS A 130 1.57 -25.34 9.86
N ARG A 131 2.36 -25.28 10.93
CA ARG A 131 1.94 -25.57 12.31
C ARG A 131 1.39 -24.35 13.06
N GLY A 132 1.31 -23.18 12.43
CA GLY A 132 0.87 -21.94 13.09
C GLY A 132 1.82 -21.46 14.18
N LYS A 133 3.11 -21.82 14.11
CA LYS A 133 4.15 -21.37 15.06
C LYS A 133 4.82 -20.06 14.65
N LEU A 134 4.67 -19.66 13.38
CA LEU A 134 4.99 -18.31 12.93
C LEU A 134 3.77 -17.41 13.15
N PRO A 135 3.97 -16.08 13.29
CA PRO A 135 2.86 -15.15 13.23
C PRO A 135 2.10 -15.32 11.92
N LYS A 136 0.79 -15.07 11.95
CA LYS A 136 -0.04 -15.04 10.73
C LYS A 136 0.56 -14.03 9.75
N GLU A 137 0.54 -14.36 8.46
CA GLU A 137 1.02 -13.45 7.42
C GLU A 137 0.22 -12.14 7.43
N ASP A 138 0.94 -11.02 7.30
CA ASP A 138 0.32 -9.69 7.20
C ASP A 138 -0.35 -9.54 5.83
N ILE A 139 0.27 -10.10 4.79
CA ILE A 139 -0.25 -10.09 3.42
C ILE A 139 -0.01 -11.45 2.74
N LEU A 140 -0.99 -11.90 1.95
CA LEU A 140 -0.87 -13.04 1.04
C LEU A 140 -1.00 -12.54 -0.41
N ILE A 141 0.05 -12.72 -1.22
CA ILE A 141 0.11 -12.28 -2.62
C ILE A 141 0.40 -13.49 -3.49
N ALA A 142 -0.52 -13.85 -4.39
CA ALA A 142 -0.40 -14.99 -5.31
C ALA A 142 -0.01 -16.31 -4.60
N GLY A 143 -0.51 -16.53 -3.38
CA GLY A 143 -0.18 -17.71 -2.56
C GLY A 143 1.17 -17.64 -1.83
N THR A 144 1.94 -16.57 -2.02
CA THR A 144 3.16 -16.28 -1.27
C THR A 144 2.82 -15.42 -0.06
N SER A 145 3.31 -15.82 1.12
CA SER A 145 3.08 -15.09 2.37
C SER A 145 4.17 -14.06 2.63
N TYR A 146 3.75 -12.92 3.14
CA TYR A 146 4.59 -11.77 3.45
C TYR A 146 4.31 -11.28 4.88
N TRP A 147 5.37 -10.85 5.55
CA TRP A 147 5.32 -10.25 6.87
C TRP A 147 5.98 -8.89 6.83
N SER A 148 5.35 -7.89 7.44
CA SER A 148 5.98 -6.59 7.65
C SER A 148 7.26 -6.76 8.49
N LYS A 149 8.22 -5.86 8.29
CA LYS A 149 9.43 -5.78 9.13
C LYS A 149 9.07 -5.73 10.63
N GLU A 150 8.07 -4.94 11.00
CA GLU A 150 7.60 -4.81 12.38
C GLU A 150 7.12 -6.15 12.98
N THR A 151 6.33 -6.93 12.22
CA THR A 151 5.87 -8.26 12.68
C THR A 151 7.03 -9.21 12.88
N VAL A 152 8.02 -9.19 11.99
CA VAL A 152 9.22 -10.04 12.08
C VAL A 152 10.10 -9.63 13.27
N GLU A 153 10.33 -8.33 13.47
CA GLU A 153 11.07 -7.77 14.60
C GLU A 153 10.44 -8.13 15.95
N ARG A 154 9.11 -7.95 16.05
CA ARG A 154 8.36 -8.31 17.27
C ARG A 154 8.50 -9.79 17.60
N PHE A 155 8.34 -10.66 16.61
CA PHE A 155 8.51 -12.10 16.80
C PHE A 155 9.93 -12.48 17.22
N ALA A 156 10.95 -11.89 16.60
CA ALA A 156 12.35 -12.14 16.96
C ALA A 156 12.62 -11.76 18.43
N LYS A 157 12.12 -10.59 18.85
CA LYS A 157 12.25 -10.11 20.24
C LYS A 157 11.57 -11.03 21.24
N GLU A 158 10.36 -11.51 20.94
CA GLU A 158 9.65 -12.48 21.78
C GLU A 158 10.47 -13.77 21.96
N LYS A 159 11.05 -14.30 20.87
CA LYS A 159 11.88 -15.52 20.93
C LYS A 159 13.19 -15.34 21.67
N LEU A 160 13.86 -14.20 21.51
CA LEU A 160 15.06 -13.90 22.28
C LEU A 160 14.74 -13.81 23.78
N ASN A 161 13.62 -13.18 24.15
CA ASN A 161 13.19 -13.09 25.56
C ASN A 161 12.85 -14.47 26.15
N GLU A 162 12.18 -15.35 25.39
CA GLU A 162 11.90 -16.72 25.82
C GLU A 162 13.20 -17.49 26.14
N ILE A 163 14.21 -17.38 25.26
CA ILE A 163 15.51 -18.04 25.47
C ILE A 163 16.23 -17.49 26.70
N SER A 164 16.19 -16.18 26.93
CA SER A 164 16.80 -15.56 28.11
C SER A 164 16.10 -15.99 29.41
N ALA A 165 14.77 -16.12 29.42
CA ALA A 165 14.00 -16.54 30.60
C ALA A 165 14.23 -18.02 30.97
N ASP A 166 14.44 -18.89 29.97
CA ASP A 166 14.72 -20.32 30.20
C ASP A 166 16.11 -20.59 30.80
N GLN A 167 17.05 -19.65 30.66
CA GLN A 167 18.40 -19.76 31.25
C GLN A 167 18.47 -19.35 32.73
N GLU A 168 17.45 -18.69 33.27
CA GLU A 168 17.41 -18.21 34.66
C GLU A 168 16.68 -19.16 35.63
N GLN A 169 16.12 -20.29 35.17
CA GLN A 169 15.55 -21.30 36.06
C GLN A 169 16.57 -22.41 36.37
N PRO A 170 17.20 -22.43 37.57
CA PRO A 170 17.96 -23.59 38.00
C PRO A 170 17.00 -24.78 38.16
N LYS A 171 17.33 -25.90 37.52
CA LYS A 171 16.68 -27.19 37.75
C LYS A 171 16.85 -27.56 39.22
N ASN A 172 15.76 -27.48 39.99
CA ASN A 172 15.64 -28.12 41.30
C ASN A 172 15.46 -29.64 41.15
#